data_AF-A0A7C1NQM9-F1
#
_entry.id   AF-A0A7C1NQM9-F1
#
_cell.length_a   1.000
_cell.length_b   1.000
_cell.length_c   1.000
_cell.angle_alpha   90.00
_cell.angle_beta   90.00
_cell.angle_gamma   90.00
#
_symmetry.space_group_name_H-M   'P 1'
#
loop_
_entity.id
_entity.type
_entity.pdbx_description
1 polymer ?
#
loop_
_entity_poly.entity_id
_entity_poly.type
_entity_poly.pdbx_seq_one_letter_code
_entity_poly.pdbx_strand_id
1 'polypeptide(L)' 'IKELSYDLGYGKIIEKAGGKIISDTCMVVSPIESMGFKVIGVNSGKAANYLPTLCGCRVIFGSIRELVEMIT' A
#
# COMPACT_ATOMS: atom_id res chain seq x y z
N ILE A 1 -1.13 -17.77 -0.19
CA ILE A 1 -1.55 -16.60 0.63
C ILE A 1 -2.58 -15.75 -0.11
N LYS A 2 -2.32 -15.27 -1.34
CA LYS A 2 -3.30 -14.50 -2.13
C LYS A 2 -4.61 -15.25 -2.38
N GLU A 3 -4.54 -16.48 -2.91
CA GLU A 3 -5.75 -17.27 -3.19
C GLU A 3 -6.59 -17.51 -1.94
N LEU A 4 -5.94 -17.99 -0.86
CA LEU A 4 -6.56 -18.17 0.45
C LEU A 4 -7.23 -16.88 0.99
N SER A 5 -6.65 -15.69 0.79
CA SER A 5 -7.27 -14.44 1.26
C SER A 5 -8.52 -14.07 0.47
N TYR A 6 -8.64 -14.49 -0.79
CA TYR A 6 -9.86 -14.34 -1.57
C TYR A 6 -10.92 -15.39 -1.23
N ASP A 7 -10.51 -16.63 -0.94
CA ASP A 7 -11.41 -17.69 -0.49
C ASP A 7 -12.07 -17.34 0.85
N LEU A 8 -11.30 -16.76 1.77
CA LEU A 8 -11.79 -16.23 3.05
C LEU A 8 -12.53 -14.89 2.92
N GLY A 9 -12.61 -14.32 1.71
CA GLY A 9 -13.36 -13.10 1.41
C GLY A 9 -12.68 -11.79 1.77
N TYR A 10 -11.47 -11.79 2.35
CA TYR A 10 -10.75 -10.57 2.74
C TYR A 10 -10.46 -9.66 1.56
N GLY A 11 -10.00 -10.22 0.42
CA GLY A 11 -9.72 -9.43 -0.78
C GLY A 11 -10.96 -8.69 -1.29
N LYS A 12 -12.11 -9.37 -1.29
CA LYS A 12 -13.41 -8.83 -1.72
C LYS A 12 -13.89 -7.69 -0.83
N ILE A 13 -13.61 -7.72 0.47
CA ILE A 13 -13.98 -6.64 1.41
C ILE A 13 -13.25 -5.34 1.03
N ILE A 14 -11.95 -5.42 0.79
CA ILE A 14 -11.12 -4.26 0.42
C ILE A 14 -11.57 -3.69 -0.93
N GLU A 15 -11.81 -4.54 -1.92
CA GLU A 15 -12.26 -4.12 -3.26
C GLU A 15 -13.65 -3.46 -3.23
N LYS A 16 -14.59 -4.02 -2.45
CA LYS A 16 -15.93 -3.43 -2.26
C LYS A 16 -15.89 -2.05 -1.58
N ALA A 17 -14.89 -1.81 -0.74
CA ALA A 17 -14.66 -0.49 -0.14
C ALA A 17 -13.99 0.51 -1.11
N GLY A 18 -13.72 0.12 -2.37
CA GLY A 18 -13.06 0.94 -3.39
C GLY A 18 -11.54 0.80 -3.42
N GLY A 19 -10.96 -0.06 -2.57
CA GLY A 19 -9.53 -0.35 -2.58
C GLY A 19 -9.11 -1.17 -3.80
N LYS A 20 -7.84 -1.07 -4.18
CA LYS A 20 -7.23 -1.92 -5.22
C LYS A 20 -6.10 -2.75 -4.59
N ILE A 21 -6.11 -4.05 -4.83
CA ILE A 21 -5.06 -4.97 -4.37
C ILE A 21 -4.10 -5.23 -5.52
N ILE A 22 -2.82 -4.96 -5.29
CA ILE A 22 -1.73 -5.26 -6.22
C ILE A 22 -0.77 -6.23 -5.52
N SER A 23 -0.35 -7.28 -6.22
CA SER A 23 0.48 -8.36 -5.68
C SER A 23 1.74 -8.58 -6.55
N ASP A 24 2.51 -9.61 -6.20
CA ASP A 24 3.60 -10.19 -7.01
C ASP A 24 4.94 -9.43 -6.98
N THR A 25 4.97 -8.19 -6.49
CA THR A 25 6.22 -7.46 -6.19
C THR A 25 6.12 -6.70 -4.88
N CYS A 26 7.27 -6.41 -4.25
CA CYS A 26 7.31 -5.53 -3.09
C CYS A 26 7.11 -4.08 -3.53
N MET A 27 6.33 -3.29 -2.79
CA MET A 27 6.03 -1.89 -3.13
C MET A 27 7.29 -1.04 -3.37
N VAL A 28 8.39 -1.32 -2.66
CA VAL A 28 9.64 -0.55 -2.81
C VAL A 28 10.37 -0.79 -4.15
N VAL A 29 10.00 -1.83 -4.89
CA VAL A 29 10.53 -2.13 -6.23
C VAL A 29 9.44 -2.12 -7.31
N SER A 30 8.19 -1.89 -6.93
CA SER A 30 7.12 -1.66 -7.88
C SER A 30 7.35 -0.30 -8.56
N PRO A 31 6.93 -0.12 -9.83
CA PRO A 31 7.12 1.12 -10.56
C PRO A 31 6.14 2.22 -10.10
N ILE A 32 6.11 2.53 -8.79
CA ILE A 32 5.12 3.41 -8.16
C ILE A 32 5.18 4.82 -8.75
N GLU A 33 6.36 5.33 -9.10
CA GLU A 33 6.47 6.64 -9.74
C GLU A 33 5.67 6.73 -11.06
N SER A 34 5.65 5.65 -11.85
CA SER A 34 4.92 5.59 -13.13
C SER A 34 3.41 5.47 -12.94
N MET A 35 2.96 5.06 -11.75
CA MET A 35 1.54 4.98 -11.40
C MET A 35 0.96 6.35 -11.00
N GLY A 36 1.80 7.39 -10.89
CA GLY A 36 1.38 8.77 -10.62
C GLY A 36 1.10 9.10 -9.14
N PHE A 37 1.47 8.21 -8.21
CA PHE A 37 1.31 8.46 -6.78
C PHE A 37 2.40 9.40 -6.25
N LYS A 38 2.02 10.38 -5.42
CA LYS A 38 2.95 11.38 -4.84
C LYS A 38 3.20 11.21 -3.34
N VAL A 39 2.28 10.54 -2.65
CA VAL A 39 2.30 10.32 -1.20
C VAL A 39 1.88 8.87 -0.94
N ILE A 40 2.62 8.17 -0.08
CA ILE A 40 2.35 6.78 0.27
C ILE A 40 2.27 6.66 1.80
N GLY A 41 1.15 6.14 2.29
CA GLY A 41 1.01 5.73 3.70
C GLY A 41 1.50 4.29 3.88
N VAL A 42 2.44 4.04 4.80
CA VAL A 42 2.97 2.69 5.07
C VAL A 42 3.11 2.41 6.56
N ASN A 43 2.89 1.17 6.97
CA ASN A 43 3.15 0.67 8.33
C ASN A 43 4.48 -0.12 8.44
N SER A 44 5.27 -0.14 7.37
CA SER A 44 6.58 -0.82 7.33
C SER A 44 7.73 0.19 7.39
N GLY A 45 8.57 0.08 8.42
CA GLY A 45 9.76 0.94 8.55
C GLY A 45 10.75 0.78 7.39
N LYS A 46 10.87 -0.44 6.83
CA LYS A 46 11.68 -0.70 5.63
C LYS A 46 11.16 0.10 4.43
N ALA A 47 9.85 0.05 4.19
CA ALA A 47 9.24 0.80 3.09
C ALA A 47 9.37 2.31 3.32
N ALA A 48 9.16 2.77 4.56
CA ALA A 48 9.27 4.19 4.89
C ALA A 48 10.65 4.78 4.64
N ASN A 49 11.71 3.98 4.84
CA ASN A 49 13.08 4.39 4.56
C ASN A 49 13.41 4.40 3.06
N TYR A 50 12.92 3.43 2.29
CA TYR A 50 13.32 3.26 0.88
C TYR A 50 12.47 4.04 -0.12
N LEU A 51 11.17 4.20 0.10
CA LEU A 51 10.27 4.85 -0.87
C LEU A 51 10.65 6.31 -1.20
N PRO A 52 11.15 7.14 -0.25
CA PRO A 52 11.58 8.50 -0.57
C PRO A 52 12.80 8.55 -1.50
N THR A 53 13.73 7.60 -1.34
CA THR A 53 15.01 7.60 -2.05
C THR A 53 14.94 6.82 -3.36
N LEU A 54 14.22 5.69 -3.39
CA LEU A 54 14.12 4.82 -4.57
C LEU A 54 13.00 5.24 -5.53
N CYS A 55 11.87 5.75 -5.01
CA CYS A 55 10.69 6.04 -5.81
C CYS A 55 10.31 7.53 -5.81
N GLY A 56 11.10 8.40 -5.15
CA GLY A 56 10.84 9.84 -5.06
C GLY A 56 9.51 10.21 -4.40
N CYS A 57 8.92 9.30 -3.63
CA CYS A 57 7.59 9.47 -3.03
C CYS A 57 7.68 10.05 -1.62
N ARG A 58 6.76 10.96 -1.25
CA ARG A 58 6.61 11.35 0.16
C ARG A 58 5.96 10.22 0.94
N VAL A 59 6.42 9.98 2.17
CA VAL A 59 5.90 8.90 3.01
C VAL A 59 5.22 9.45 4.26
N ILE A 60 4.09 8.83 4.63
CA ILE A 60 3.49 8.92 5.96
C ILE A 60 3.65 7.55 6.62
N PHE A 61 4.32 7.50 7.78
CA PHE A 61 4.51 6.27 8.54
C PHE A 61 3.56 6.24 9.73
N GLY A 62 2.78 5.17 9.86
CA GLY A 62 1.80 5.02 10.93
C GLY A 62 1.15 3.65 10.93
N SER A 63 0.31 3.38 11.93
CA SER A 63 -0.53 2.19 11.97
C SER A 63 -1.56 2.22 10.83
N ILE A 64 -2.04 1.05 10.41
CA ILE A 64 -3.09 0.97 9.37
C ILE A 64 -4.34 1.77 9.77
N ARG A 65 -4.68 1.79 11.06
CA ARG A 65 -5.82 2.56 11.58
C ARG A 65 -5.64 4.05 11.34
N GLU A 66 -4.52 4.61 11.79
CA GLU A 66 -4.21 6.04 11.61
C GLU A 66 -4.19 6.42 10.12
N LEU A 67 -3.59 5.58 9.27
CA LEU A 67 -3.49 5.83 7.83
C LEU A 67 -4.85 5.85 7.13
N VAL A 68 -5.79 4.97 7.53
CA VAL A 68 -7.15 4.93 6.96
C VAL A 68 -7.99 6.11 7.48
N GLU A 69 -7.88 6.47 8.76
CA GLU A 69 -8.59 7.61 9.35
C GLU A 69 -8.17 8.96 8.76
N MET A 70 -6.97 9.07 8.15
CA MET A 70 -6.52 10.29 7.47
C MET A 70 -7.14 10.53 6.09
N ILE A 71 -7.74 9.51 5.47
CA ILE A 71 -8.24 9.56 4.08
C ILE A 71 -9.77 9.47 3.98
N THR A 72 -10.45 9.24 5.10
CA THR A 72 -11.92 9.25 5.24
C THR A 72 -12.42 10.60 5.70
#